data_AF-A0A938ZZD2-F1
#
_entry.id   AF-A0A938ZZD2-F1
#
_cell.length_a   1.000
_cell.length_b   1.000
_cell.length_c   1.000
_cell.angle_alpha   90.00
_cell.angle_beta   90.00
_cell.angle_gamma   90.00
#
_symmetry.space_group_name_H-M   'P 1'
#
loop_
_entity.id
_entity.type
_entity.pdbx_description
1 polymer ?
#
loop_
_entity_poly.entity_id
_entity_poly.type
_entity_poly.pdbx_seq_one_letter_code
_entity_poly.pdbx_strand_id
1 'polypeptide(L)'
;MGSILWIDGNDVVVAVVTSAKPRTQTDVPLNDWAASGLRVASTVRLSRLNCLEQFLLLAKIGQISELDAKHLKEVWDLYIKPQF
;
A
#
# COMPACT_ATOMS: atom_id res chain seq x y z
N MET A 1 0.57 8.11 6.01
CA MET A 1 1.88 7.44 5.88
C MET A 1 1.79 6.50 4.69
N GLY A 2 2.71 6.59 3.73
CA GLY A 2 2.70 5.76 2.52
C GLY A 2 3.49 4.47 2.71
N SER A 3 3.12 3.40 2.01
CA SER A 3 3.86 2.13 1.94
C SER A 3 4.53 2.00 0.57
N ILE A 4 5.79 1.52 0.53
CA ILE A 4 6.61 1.41 -0.68
C ILE A 4 6.28 0.11 -1.42
N LEU A 5 5.95 0.23 -2.71
CA LEU A 5 5.56 -0.88 -3.58
C LEU A 5 6.66 -1.24 -4.60
N TRP A 6 7.49 -0.29 -5.04
CA TRP A 6 8.59 -0.53 -6.00
C TRP A 6 9.62 0.63 -5.99
N ILE A 7 10.88 0.36 -6.35
CA ILE A 7 11.99 1.34 -6.41
C ILE A 7 12.64 1.27 -7.79
N ASP A 8 12.74 2.39 -8.50
CA ASP A 8 13.53 2.55 -9.73
C ASP A 8 14.18 3.94 -9.78
N GLY A 9 15.50 3.97 -9.95
CA GLY A 9 16.31 5.16 -9.66
C GLY A 9 16.14 5.62 -8.20
N ASN A 10 15.96 6.93 -8.01
CA ASN A 10 15.61 7.52 -6.71
C ASN A 10 14.10 7.62 -6.51
N ASP A 11 13.27 7.15 -7.44
CA ASP A 11 11.82 7.23 -7.31
C ASP A 11 11.23 5.93 -6.79
N VAL A 12 10.15 6.07 -6.02
CA VAL A 12 9.39 4.95 -5.48
C VAL A 12 7.91 5.08 -5.81
N VAL A 13 7.31 3.97 -6.23
CA VAL A 13 5.85 3.88 -6.34
C VAL A 13 5.31 3.50 -4.97
N VAL A 14 4.41 4.30 -4.42
CA VAL A 14 3.79 4.09 -3.10
C VAL A 14 2.28 4.05 -3.20
N ALA A 15 1.66 3.32 -2.29
CA ALA A 15 0.21 3.36 -2.08
C ALA A 15 -0.13 4.09 -0.78
N VAL A 16 -1.30 4.74 -0.74
CA VAL A 16 -1.78 5.44 0.45
C VAL A 16 -2.34 4.43 1.46
N VAL A 17 -1.86 4.50 2.71
CA VAL A 17 -2.42 3.76 3.86
C VAL A 17 -3.21 4.72 4.75
N THR A 18 -4.44 4.35 5.10
CA THR A 18 -5.36 5.18 5.90
C THR A 18 -6.16 4.34 6.89
N SER A 19 -6.57 4.92 8.02
CA SER A 19 -7.50 4.29 8.97
C SER A 19 -8.98 4.39 8.56
N ALA A 20 -9.27 5.06 7.44
CA ALA A 20 -10.63 5.15 6.92
C ALA A 20 -11.09 3.80 6.35
N LYS A 21 -12.37 3.48 6.51
CA LYS A 21 -12.98 2.27 5.94
C LYS A 21 -12.82 2.20 4.42
N PRO A 22 -12.70 0.98 3.85
CA PRO A 22 -12.70 0.77 2.39
C PRO A 22 -13.93 1.39 1.73
N ARG A 23 -13.73 2.06 0.59
CA ARG A 23 -14.80 2.68 -0.21
C ARG A 23 -15.00 2.01 -1.56
N THR A 24 -13.97 1.37 -2.08
CA THR A 24 -13.95 0.72 -3.40
C THR A 24 -13.35 -0.68 -3.28
N GLN A 25 -13.50 -1.49 -4.33
CA GLN A 25 -12.91 -2.84 -4.40
C GLN A 25 -11.38 -2.83 -4.44
N THR A 26 -10.78 -1.67 -4.72
CA THR A 26 -9.33 -1.44 -4.72
C THR A 26 -8.80 -0.89 -3.37
N ASP A 27 -9.69 -0.69 -2.40
CA ASP A 27 -9.33 -0.36 -1.03
C ASP A 27 -9.25 -1.67 -0.22
N VAL A 28 -8.04 -2.08 0.15
CA VAL A 28 -7.78 -3.37 0.78
C VAL A 28 -7.52 -3.18 2.27
N PRO A 29 -8.39 -3.68 3.16
CA PRO A 29 -8.13 -3.65 4.60
C PRO A 29 -6.95 -4.59 4.92
N LEU A 30 -6.06 -4.13 5.81
CA LEU A 30 -4.95 -4.94 6.32
C LEU A 30 -5.43 -5.73 7.53
N ASN A 31 -5.29 -7.05 7.47
CA ASN A 31 -5.70 -7.93 8.56
C ASN A 31 -4.61 -7.98 9.64
N ASP A 32 -3.34 -8.07 9.24
CA ASP A 32 -2.17 -8.16 10.12
C ASP A 32 -1.49 -6.79 10.30
N TRP A 33 -2.30 -5.74 10.43
CA TRP A 33 -1.83 -4.35 10.52
C TRP A 33 -0.84 -4.15 11.69
N ALA A 34 -1.08 -4.80 12.83
CA ALA A 34 -0.23 -4.68 14.02
C ALA A 34 1.17 -5.28 13.79
N ALA A 35 1.23 -6.47 13.19
CA ALA A 35 2.49 -7.12 12.81
C ALA A 35 3.24 -6.30 11.75
N SER A 36 2.51 -5.51 10.96
CA SER A 36 3.05 -4.61 9.94
C SER A 36 3.56 -3.27 10.50
N GLY A 37 3.54 -3.08 11.82
CA GLY A 37 4.02 -1.87 12.50
C GLY A 37 3.01 -0.72 12.54
N LEU A 38 1.75 -0.96 12.15
CA LEU A 38 0.69 0.04 12.22
C LEU A 38 0.08 0.07 13.62
N ARG A 39 -0.27 1.27 14.08
CA ARG A 39 -0.85 1.47 15.42
C ARG A 39 -2.35 1.18 15.48
N VAL A 40 -3.02 1.18 14.32
CA VAL A 40 -4.47 1.00 14.19
C VAL A 40 -4.79 0.21 12.93
N ALA A 41 -5.96 -0.44 12.92
CA ALA A 41 -6.53 -1.05 11.73
C ALA A 41 -6.56 -0.03 10.59
N SER A 42 -6.04 -0.45 9.44
CA SER A 42 -5.79 0.43 8.30
C SER A 42 -6.13 -0.25 6.98
N THR A 43 -6.23 0.54 5.93
CA THR A 43 -6.62 0.15 4.58
C THR A 43 -5.64 0.76 3.59
N VAL A 44 -5.16 -0.06 2.65
CA VAL A 44 -4.31 0.34 1.52
C VAL A 44 -5.19 0.69 0.33
N ARG A 45 -4.97 1.86 -0.28
CA ARG A 45 -5.74 2.31 -1.45
C ARG A 45 -4.95 2.12 -2.74
N LEU A 46 -5.18 1.01 -3.43
CA LEU A 46 -4.44 0.65 -4.65
C LEU A 46 -4.77 1.55 -5.86
N SER A 47 -5.93 2.21 -5.86
CA SER A 47 -6.31 3.19 -6.89
C SER A 47 -5.58 4.53 -6.78
N ARG A 48 -4.85 4.77 -5.69
CA ARG A 48 -4.12 6.02 -5.42
C ARG A 48 -2.64 5.74 -5.26
N LEU A 49 -2.03 5.25 -6.34
CA LEU A 49 -0.58 5.18 -6.40
C LEU A 49 0.02 6.56 -6.65
N ASN A 50 1.13 6.81 -5.98
CA ASN A 50 1.94 8.01 -6.17
C ASN A 50 3.39 7.59 -6.45
N CYS A 51 4.03 8.27 -7.39
CA CYS A 51 5.49 8.24 -7.51
C CYS A 51 6.06 9.35 -6.63
N LEU A 52 7.00 9.02 -5.76
CA LEU A 52 7.67 9.96 -4.87
C LEU A 52 9.18 9.73 -4.92
N GLU A 53 9.95 10.80 -4.74
CA GLU A 53 11.39 10.65 -4.54
C GLU A 53 11.69 10.00 -3.18
N GLN A 54 12.67 9.10 -3.14
CA GLN A 54 13.04 8.30 -1.97
C GLN A 54 13.43 9.18 -0.78
N PHE A 55 14.01 10.36 -1.01
CA PHE A 55 14.39 11.28 0.06
C PHE A 55 13.19 11.84 0.83
N LEU A 56 11.98 11.81 0.25
CA LEU A 56 10.74 12.20 0.92
C LEU A 56 10.27 11.15 1.93
N LEU A 57 10.88 9.96 1.92
CA LEU A 57 10.60 8.90 2.88
C LEU A 57 11.35 9.15 4.19
N LEU A 58 10.62 9.59 5.21
CA LEU A 58 11.19 9.93 6.51
C LEU A 58 11.65 8.70 7.31
N ALA A 59 10.88 7.60 7.25
CA ALA A 59 11.16 6.40 8.04
C ALA A 59 10.41 5.17 7.50
N LYS A 60 11.00 3.99 7.72
CA LYS A 60 10.31 2.68 7.58
C LYS A 60 9.66 2.32 8.91
N ILE A 61 8.34 2.22 8.94
CA ILE A 61 7.57 1.89 10.16
C ILE A 61 7.37 0.38 10.36
N GLY A 62 7.54 -0.41 9.30
CA GLY A 62 7.35 -1.86 9.34
C GLY A 62 7.37 -2.46 7.95
N GLN A 63 6.85 -3.69 7.85
CA GLN A 63 6.73 -4.44 6.61
C GLN A 63 5.41 -5.19 6.64
N ILE A 64 4.66 -5.14 5.54
CA ILE A 64 3.38 -5.82 5.42
C ILE A 64 3.55 -7.34 5.59
N SER A 65 2.56 -8.00 6.20
CA SER A 65 2.57 -9.46 6.33
C SER A 65 2.49 -10.14 4.95
N GLU A 66 2.96 -11.37 4.85
CA GLU A 66 2.91 -12.13 3.59
C GLU A 66 1.46 -12.40 3.14
N LEU A 67 0.54 -12.60 4.09
CA LEU A 67 -0.89 -12.81 3.81
C LEU A 67 -1.52 -11.55 3.22
N ASP A 68 -1.31 -10.40 3.85
CA ASP A 68 -1.82 -9.13 3.34
C ASP A 68 -1.14 -8.76 2.01
N ALA A 69 0.14 -9.07 1.82
CA ALA A 69 0.83 -8.87 0.55
C ALA A 69 0.23 -9.70 -0.60
N LYS A 70 -0.09 -10.98 -0.34
CA LYS A 70 -0.76 -11.84 -1.32
C LYS A 70 -2.14 -11.27 -1.68
N HIS A 71 -2.92 -10.89 -0.69
CA HIS A 71 -4.25 -10.32 -0.90
C HIS A 71 -4.19 -8.99 -1.69
N LEU A 72 -3.24 -8.11 -1.38
CA LEU A 72 -3.03 -6.88 -2.15
C LEU A 72 -2.71 -7.18 -3.61
N LYS A 73 -1.86 -8.16 -3.87
CA LYS A 73 -1.50 -8.57 -5.23
C LYS A 73 -2.69 -9.14 -5.99
N GLU A 74 -3.50 -9.97 -5.35
CA GLU A 74 -4.73 -10.51 -5.95
C GLU A 74 -5.71 -9.40 -6.34
N VAL A 75 -5.97 -8.45 -5.44
CA VAL A 75 -6.85 -7.30 -5.73
C VAL A 75 -6.26 -6.43 -6.84
N TRP A 76 -4.95 -6.21 -6.84
CA TRP A 76 -4.25 -5.48 -7.89
C TRP A 76 -4.48 -6.14 -9.25
N ASP A 77 -4.20 -7.44 -9.39
CA ASP A 77 -4.32 -8.17 -10.65
C ASP A 77 -5.77 -8.24 -11.15
N LEU A 78 -6.75 -8.30 -10.24
CA LEU A 78 -8.17 -8.35 -10.58
C LEU A 78 -8.72 -7.00 -11.08
N TYR A 79 -8.37 -5.91 -10.41
CA TYR A 79 -9.09 -4.63 -10.54
C TYR A 79 -8.25 -3.50 -11.13
N ILE A 80 -6.92 -3.55 -11.05
CA ILE A 80 -6.05 -2.52 -11.58
C ILE A 80 -5.55 -2.96 -12.96
N LYS A 81 -6.24 -2.48 -14.00
CA LYS A 81 -5.85 -2.70 -15.40
C LYS A 81 -5.45 -1.36 -16.02
N PRO A 82 -4.14 -1.11 -16.20
CA PRO A 82 -3.70 0.08 -16.90
C PRO A 82 -4.27 0.07 -18.33
N GLN A 83 -4.89 1.18 -18.73
CA GLN A 83 -5.37 1.37 -20.10
C GLN A 83 -4.27 2.08 -20.88
N PHE A 84 -3.34 1.31 -21.43
CA PHE A 84 -2.37 1.78 -22.42
C PHE A 84 -2.82 1.38 -23.83
#